data_AF-A0A8I5TQ63-F1
#
_entry.id   AF-A0A8I5TQ63-F1
#
_cell.length_a   1.000
_cell.length_b   1.000
_cell.length_c   1.000
_cell.angle_alpha   90.00
_cell.angle_beta   90.00
_cell.angle_gamma   90.00
#
_symmetry.space_group_name_H-M   'P 1'
#
loop_
_entity.id
_entity.type
_entity.pdbx_description
1 polymer ?
#
loop_
_entity_poly.entity_id
_entity_poly.type
_entity_poly.pdbx_seq_one_letter_code
_entity_poly.pdbx_strand_id
1 'polypeptide(L)'
;LFYKTVLFFIVSSYRHWQFCLELSLRALCLLKAAVTYSKPRLATFWYYAKVELVPPTPAEIPRAIQSLKKIVNSAQTGSFKQLTVKEAVLNGLVATEVLMWFYVGEIIGKRGIIGYDV
;
A
#
# COMPACT_ATOMS: atom_id res chain seq x y z
N LEU A 1 -34.40 -48.01 22.65
CA LEU A 1 -34.17 -47.12 21.49
C LEU A 1 -33.91 -45.67 21.89
N PHE A 2 -34.78 -45.07 22.71
CA PHE A 2 -34.73 -43.65 23.10
C PHE A 2 -33.37 -43.17 23.63
N TYR A 3 -32.79 -43.85 24.63
CA TYR A 3 -31.49 -43.49 25.21
C TYR A 3 -30.31 -43.56 24.21
N LYS A 4 -30.34 -44.48 23.23
CA LYS A 4 -29.31 -44.58 22.20
C LYS A 4 -29.36 -43.38 21.25
N THR A 5 -30.55 -42.91 20.89
CA THR A 5 -30.72 -41.74 20.04
C THR A 5 -30.28 -40.47 20.76
N VAL A 6 -30.65 -40.30 22.03
CA VAL A 6 -30.22 -39.14 22.84
C VAL A 6 -28.69 -39.11 22.99
N LEU A 7 -28.07 -40.25 23.29
CA LEU A 7 -26.61 -40.35 23.41
C LEU A 7 -25.90 -40.05 22.07
N PHE A 8 -26.47 -40.50 20.94
CA PHE A 8 -25.95 -40.20 19.61
C PHE A 8 -25.95 -38.70 19.30
N PHE A 9 -27.05 -37.99 19.61
CA PHE A 9 -27.14 -36.53 19.45
C PHE A 9 -26.12 -35.79 20.31
N ILE A 10 -25.95 -36.20 21.57
CA ILE A 10 -24.98 -35.61 22.49
C ILE A 10 -23.55 -35.79 21.96
N VAL A 11 -23.17 -37.02 21.58
CA VAL A 11 -21.83 -37.31 21.03
C VAL A 11 -21.58 -36.59 19.70
N SER A 12 -22.60 -36.46 18.84
CA SER A 12 -22.52 -35.70 17.59
C SER A 12 -22.30 -34.21 17.84
N SER A 13 -23.03 -33.63 18.81
CA SER A 13 -22.89 -32.22 19.19
C SER A 13 -21.50 -31.91 19.75
N TYR A 14 -20.94 -32.78 20.61
CA TYR A 14 -19.57 -32.62 21.12
C TYR A 14 -18.54 -32.73 20.00
N ARG A 15 -18.74 -33.63 19.03
CA ARG A 15 -17.84 -33.78 17.87
C ARG A 15 -17.85 -32.56 16.97
N HIS A 16 -19.02 -31.96 16.73
CA HIS A 16 -19.13 -30.71 15.99
C HIS A 16 -18.45 -29.54 16.71
N TRP A 17 -18.62 -29.43 18.03
CA TRP A 17 -17.95 -28.41 18.85
C TRP A 17 -16.42 -28.53 18.79
N GLN A 18 -15.88 -29.75 18.90
CA GLN A 18 -14.44 -30.01 18.79
C GLN A 18 -13.90 -29.65 17.40
N PHE A 19 -14.66 -29.93 16.33
CA PHE A 19 -14.29 -29.54 14.97
C PHE A 19 -14.22 -28.01 14.80
N CYS A 20 -15.20 -27.27 15.32
CA CYS A 20 -15.18 -25.81 15.31
C CYS A 20 -13.97 -25.24 16.09
N LEU A 21 -13.64 -25.84 17.23
CA LEU A 21 -12.48 -25.45 18.03
C LEU A 21 -11.17 -25.65 17.26
N GLU A 22 -10.98 -26.82 16.63
CA GLU A 22 -9.81 -27.08 15.79
C GLU A 22 -9.69 -26.10 14.61
N LEU A 23 -10.80 -25.77 13.95
CA LEU A 23 -10.81 -24.82 12.85
C LEU A 23 -10.36 -23.43 13.32
N SER A 24 -10.87 -22.97 14.47
CA SER A 24 -10.48 -21.69 15.06
C SER A 24 -8.99 -21.64 15.44
N LEU A 25 -8.46 -22.73 15.99
CA LEU A 25 -7.05 -22.85 16.36
C LEU A 25 -6.14 -22.84 15.13
N ARG A 26 -6.53 -23.55 14.06
CA ARG A 26 -5.81 -23.54 12.78
C ARG A 26 -5.85 -22.16 12.12
N ALA A 27 -6.99 -21.47 12.16
CA ALA A 27 -7.11 -20.10 11.67
C ALA A 27 -6.18 -19.13 12.42
N LEU A 28 -6.08 -19.26 13.75
CA LEU A 28 -5.14 -18.48 14.56
C LEU A 28 -3.67 -18.79 14.21
N CYS A 29 -3.33 -20.05 13.91
CA CYS A 29 -2.00 -20.42 13.43
C CYS A 29 -1.68 -19.79 12.07
N LEU A 30 -2.64 -19.77 11.13
CA LEU A 30 -2.47 -19.11 9.84
C LEU A 30 -2.29 -17.60 9.98
N LEU A 31 -3.06 -16.95 10.87
CA LEU A 31 -2.89 -15.53 11.17
C LEU A 31 -1.51 -15.24 11.77
N LYS A 32 -1.04 -16.07 12.70
CA LYS A 32 0.31 -15.94 13.26
C LYS A 32 1.38 -16.08 12.18
N ALA A 33 1.25 -17.05 11.27
CA ALA A 33 2.16 -17.23 10.15
C ALA A 33 2.12 -16.04 9.16
N ALA A 34 0.93 -15.50 8.89
CA ALA A 34 0.78 -14.31 8.05
C ALA A 34 1.45 -13.08 8.69
N VAL A 35 1.31 -12.91 10.01
CA VAL A 35 1.95 -11.82 10.75
C VAL A 35 3.47 -11.96 10.79
N THR A 36 4.01 -13.17 11.01
CA THR A 36 5.46 -13.37 11.00
C THR A 36 6.06 -13.15 9.60
N TYR A 37 5.31 -13.47 8.55
CA TYR A 37 5.71 -13.23 7.17
C TYR A 37 5.63 -11.75 6.76
N SER A 38 4.61 -11.01 7.22
CA SER A 38 4.39 -9.61 6.84
C SER A 38 5.27 -8.63 7.63
N LYS A 39 5.57 -8.93 8.90
CA LYS A 39 6.40 -8.09 9.79
C LYS A 39 7.73 -7.62 9.17
N PRO A 40 8.62 -8.50 8.66
CA PRO A 40 9.90 -8.04 8.12
C PRO A 40 9.74 -7.20 6.85
N ARG A 41 8.75 -7.49 6.01
CA ARG A 41 8.47 -6.75 4.77
C ARG A 41 7.92 -5.35 5.05
N LEU A 42 7.03 -5.25 6.02
CA LEU A 42 6.52 -3.96 6.49
C LEU A 42 7.61 -3.16 7.19
N ALA A 43 8.52 -3.80 7.92
CA ALA A 43 9.65 -3.13 8.53
C ALA A 43 10.62 -2.54 7.48
N THR A 44 10.94 -3.28 6.42
CA THR A 44 11.76 -2.75 5.32
C THR A 44 11.04 -1.62 4.58
N PHE A 45 9.74 -1.77 4.30
CA PHE A 45 8.94 -0.71 3.70
C PHE A 45 8.93 0.56 4.57
N TRP A 46 8.73 0.39 5.88
CA TRP A 46 8.73 1.49 6.84
C TRP A 46 10.09 2.20 6.94
N TYR A 47 11.18 1.44 6.86
CA TYR A 47 12.53 2.00 6.86
C TYR A 47 12.75 2.95 5.67
N TYR A 48 12.42 2.52 4.44
CA TYR A 48 12.56 3.36 3.25
C TYR A 48 11.53 4.49 3.21
N ALA A 49 10.28 4.22 3.56
CA ALA A 49 9.23 5.23 3.66
C ALA A 49 9.63 6.36 4.62
N LYS A 50 10.27 6.06 5.75
CA LYS A 50 10.73 7.08 6.70
C LYS A 50 11.86 7.95 6.14
N VAL A 51 12.66 7.47 5.19
CA VAL A 51 13.78 8.25 4.65
C VAL A 51 13.33 9.06 3.42
N GLU A 52 12.42 8.51 2.63
CA GLU A 52 12.00 9.11 1.35
C GLU A 52 10.72 9.95 1.45
N LEU A 53 9.82 9.63 2.39
CA LEU A 53 8.55 10.34 2.58
C LEU A 53 8.58 11.35 3.75
N VAL A 54 9.77 11.64 4.32
CA VAL A 54 9.87 12.72 5.32
C VAL A 54 9.59 14.04 4.61
N PRO A 55 8.63 14.85 5.13
CA PRO A 55 8.36 16.14 4.54
C PRO A 55 9.65 16.96 4.51
N PRO A 56 10.03 17.50 3.35
CA PRO A 56 11.31 18.17 3.17
C PRO A 56 11.46 19.30 4.19
N THR A 57 12.69 19.52 4.63
CA THR A 57 12.94 20.62 5.57
C THR A 57 12.67 21.96 4.87
N PRO A 58 12.19 23.00 5.56
CA PRO A 58 11.90 24.29 4.94
C PRO A 58 13.07 24.91 4.17
N ALA A 59 14.31 24.53 4.52
CA ALA A 59 15.54 24.95 3.85
C ALA A 59 15.74 24.33 2.45
N GLU A 60 15.03 23.24 2.12
CA GLU A 60 15.13 22.55 0.83
C GLU A 60 14.11 23.08 -0.18
N ILE A 61 13.06 23.77 0.28
CA ILE A 61 12.03 24.38 -0.56
C ILE A 61 12.62 25.39 -1.57
N PRO A 62 13.53 26.32 -1.17
CA PRO A 62 14.13 27.25 -2.12
C PRO A 62 14.97 26.55 -3.18
N ARG A 63 15.63 25.42 -2.85
CA ARG A 63 16.40 24.63 -3.80
C ARG A 63 15.49 23.95 -4.82
N ALA A 64 14.36 23.39 -4.38
CA ALA A 64 13.36 22.81 -5.27
C ALA A 64 12.78 23.85 -6.25
N ILE A 65 12.46 25.06 -5.76
CA ILE A 65 11.97 26.17 -6.60
C ILE A 65 13.03 26.58 -7.63
N GLN A 66 14.30 26.65 -7.24
CA GLN A 66 15.39 26.96 -8.17
C GLN A 66 15.55 25.88 -9.25
N SER A 67 15.45 24.61 -8.89
CA SER A 67 15.48 23.49 -9.85
C SER A 67 14.33 23.56 -10.86
N LEU A 68 13.11 23.87 -10.40
CA LEU A 68 11.96 24.07 -11.28
C LEU A 68 12.20 25.24 -12.26
N LYS A 69 12.72 26.38 -11.77
CA LYS A 69 13.07 27.52 -12.65
C LYS A 69 14.10 27.13 -13.72
N LYS A 70 15.10 26.32 -13.39
CA LYS A 70 16.09 25.82 -14.36
C LYS A 70 15.45 24.96 -15.44
N ILE A 71 14.51 24.08 -15.07
CA ILE A 71 13.76 23.24 -16.03
C ILE A 71 12.93 24.10 -16.98
N VAL A 72 12.22 25.11 -16.46
CA VAL A 72 11.41 26.04 -17.28
C VAL A 72 12.30 26.84 -18.24
N ASN A 73 13.42 27.37 -17.76
CA ASN A 73 14.36 28.11 -18.61
C ASN A 73 15.00 27.23 -19.69
N SER A 74 15.30 25.96 -19.37
CA SER A 74 15.76 24.97 -20.35
C SER A 74 14.70 24.73 -21.43
N ALA A 75 13.41 24.79 -21.06
CA ALA A 75 12.28 24.51 -21.96
C ALA A 75 12.08 25.66 -22.93
N GLN A 76 12.17 26.88 -22.40
CA GLN A 76 12.12 28.11 -23.18
C GLN A 76 13.30 28.25 -24.14
N THR A 77 14.49 27.80 -23.75
CA THR A 77 15.70 27.84 -24.60
C THR A 77 15.77 26.71 -25.64
N GLY A 78 14.81 25.78 -25.66
CA GLY A 78 14.72 24.72 -26.68
C GLY A 78 15.76 23.60 -26.53
N SER A 79 16.49 23.56 -25.41
CA SER A 79 17.54 22.55 -25.12
C SER A 79 16.98 21.12 -24.97
N PHE A 80 15.66 20.98 -24.85
CA PHE A 80 14.96 19.69 -24.78
C PHE A 80 15.18 18.80 -26.01
N LYS A 81 15.57 19.39 -27.15
CA LYS A 81 15.87 18.64 -28.38
C LYS A 81 17.21 17.90 -28.33
N GLN A 82 18.09 18.21 -27.38
CA GLN A 82 19.35 17.49 -27.16
C GLN A 82 19.23 16.34 -26.16
N LEU A 83 18.08 16.16 -25.52
CA LEU A 83 17.86 15.07 -24.56
C LEU A 83 17.77 13.73 -25.30
N THR A 84 18.48 12.74 -24.78
CA THR A 84 18.39 11.38 -25.31
C THR A 84 17.03 10.79 -24.97
N VAL A 85 16.51 9.89 -25.81
CA VAL A 85 15.18 9.26 -25.59
C VAL A 85 15.11 8.58 -24.22
N LYS A 86 16.21 7.99 -23.75
CA LYS A 86 16.29 7.37 -22.42
C LYS A 86 16.03 8.38 -21.30
N GLU A 87 16.65 9.55 -21.36
CA GLU A 87 16.46 10.61 -20.36
C GLU A 87 15.05 11.18 -20.41
N ALA A 88 14.51 11.37 -21.62
CA ALA A 88 13.13 11.83 -21.79
C ALA A 88 12.11 10.86 -21.19
N VAL A 89 12.30 9.55 -21.38
CA VAL A 89 11.44 8.51 -20.79
C VAL A 89 11.56 8.48 -19.28
N LEU A 90 12.77 8.57 -18.72
CA LEU A 90 12.96 8.61 -17.26
C LEU A 90 12.28 9.84 -16.64
N ASN A 91 12.47 11.02 -17.23
CA ASN A 91 11.81 12.25 -16.77
C ASN A 91 10.28 12.17 -16.91
N GLY A 92 9.78 11.53 -17.97
CA GLY A 92 8.34 11.27 -18.15
C GLY A 92 7.76 10.32 -17.11
N LEU A 93 8.49 9.27 -16.74
CA LEU A 93 8.08 8.33 -15.68
C LEU A 93 8.00 9.04 -14.32
N VAL A 94 9.00 9.85 -13.96
CA VAL A 94 8.98 10.64 -12.73
C VAL A 94 7.83 11.65 -12.74
N ALA A 95 7.58 12.33 -13.86
CA ALA A 95 6.44 13.24 -13.98
C ALA A 95 5.09 12.51 -13.81
N THR A 96 4.98 11.31 -14.37
CA THR A 96 3.79 10.46 -14.25
C THR A 96 3.60 10.00 -12.80
N GLU A 97 4.66 9.63 -12.10
CA GLU A 97 4.61 9.27 -10.68
C GLU A 97 4.08 10.44 -9.83
N VAL A 98 4.56 11.65 -10.05
CA VAL A 98 4.07 12.85 -9.34
C VAL A 98 2.59 13.12 -9.63
N LEU A 99 2.13 12.90 -10.88
CA LEU A 99 0.71 12.99 -11.21
C LEU A 99 -0.14 11.92 -10.52
N MET A 100 0.36 10.69 -10.41
CA MET A 100 -0.32 9.62 -9.68
C MET A 100 -0.47 9.96 -8.19
N TRP A 101 0.53 10.61 -7.57
CA TRP A 101 0.42 11.13 -6.20
C TRP A 101 -0.72 12.15 -6.02
N PHE A 102 -0.99 12.98 -7.02
CA PHE A 102 -2.14 13.90 -7.00
C PHE A 102 -3.46 13.13 -6.97
N TYR A 103 -3.62 12.09 -7.80
CA TYR A 103 -4.81 11.24 -7.78
C TYR A 103 -4.99 10.47 -6.46
N VAL A 104 -3.90 10.01 -5.84
CA VAL A 104 -3.96 9.40 -4.50
C VAL A 104 -4.49 10.41 -3.47
N GLY A 105 -4.06 11.67 -3.55
CA GLY A 105 -4.61 12.76 -2.73
C GLY A 105 -6.10 12.99 -2.97
N GLU A 106 -6.55 12.93 -4.22
CA GLU A 106 -7.98 13.02 -4.58
C GLU A 106 -8.80 11.86 -4.00
N ILE A 107 -8.27 10.63 -4.04
CA ILE A 107 -8.90 9.43 -3.44
C ILE A 107 -9.06 9.61 -1.92
N ILE A 108 -8.05 10.15 -1.23
CA ILE A 108 -8.13 10.45 0.22
C ILE A 108 -9.16 11.55 0.49
N GLY A 109 -9.21 12.59 -0.34
CA GLY A 109 -10.18 13.69 -0.23
C GLY A 109 -11.63 13.24 -0.45
N LYS A 110 -11.85 12.32 -1.39
CA LYS A 110 -13.13 11.68 -1.70
C LYS A 110 -13.56 10.63 -0.68
N ARG A 111 -12.61 10.04 0.05
CA ARG A 111 -12.80 8.89 0.95
C ARG A 111 -13.36 7.65 0.26
N GLY A 112 -13.19 7.54 -1.07
CA GLY A 112 -13.73 6.46 -1.88
C GLY A 112 -12.75 6.06 -2.98
N ILE A 113 -12.60 4.75 -3.21
CA ILE A 113 -11.71 4.19 -4.25
C ILE A 113 -12.37 4.30 -5.63
N ILE A 114 -13.71 4.29 -5.67
CA ILE A 114 -14.50 4.31 -6.90
C ILE A 114 -15.57 5.38 -6.79
N GLY A 115 -15.53 6.38 -7.67
CA GLY A 115 -16.55 7.42 -7.77
C GLY A 115 -16.61 8.38 -6.59
N TYR A 116 -17.43 9.44 -6.73
CA TYR A 116 -17.93 10.18 -5.59
C TYR A 116 -19.13 9.42 -5.03
N ASP A 117 -19.19 9.25 -3.71
CA ASP A 117 -20.39 8.76 -3.03
C ASP A 117 -21.44 9.88 -3.12
N VAL A 118 -22.38 9.74 -4.06
CA VAL A 118 -23.46 10.70 -4.34
C VAL A 118 -24.77 10.27 -3.71
#